data_AF-A0A3P7MEA8-F1
#
_entry.id   AF-A0A3P7MEA8-F1
#
_cell.length_a   1.000
_cell.length_b   1.000
_cell.length_c   1.000
_cell.angle_alpha   90.00
_cell.angle_beta   90.00
_cell.angle_gamma   90.00
#
_symmetry.space_group_name_H-M   'P 1'
#
loop_
_entity.id
_entity.type
_entity.pdbx_description
1 polymer ?
#
loop_
_entity_poly.entity_id
_entity_poly.type
_entity_poly.pdbx_seq_one_letter_code
_entity_poly.pdbx_strand_id
1 'polypeptide(L)'
;LQKFEQAKRHLSTGKAKLKKQQTLEKIRYRTEIVVDEQQEQSKKPDNEHAEGLENDICKIIDGILPLIRQNSELIADDEFMRQLRDELLQQASVICFPENTAPTDLFRSQLSTIIDDTLSQYMGSKVGEVREELIFDTSEILYNELAFFQLMYNIDNSLI
;
A
#
# COMPACT_ATOMS: atom_id res chain seq x y z
N LEU A 1 7.44 11.63 -21.95
CA LEU A 1 7.41 10.26 -22.52
C LEU A 1 8.61 9.42 -22.08
N GLN A 2 9.86 9.87 -22.31
CA GLN A 2 11.06 9.05 -22.05
C GLN A 2 11.26 8.64 -20.57
N LYS A 3 10.97 9.54 -19.62
CA LYS A 3 11.04 9.26 -18.16
C LYS A 3 10.04 8.19 -17.71
N PHE A 4 8.80 8.28 -18.21
CA PHE A 4 7.72 7.34 -17.93
C PHE A 4 8.09 5.91 -18.39
N GLU A 5 8.65 5.78 -19.60
CA GLU A 5 9.14 4.50 -20.10
C GLU A 5 10.33 3.96 -19.29
N GLN A 6 11.23 4.84 -18.86
CA GLN A 6 12.38 4.44 -18.03
C GLN A 6 11.93 3.91 -16.67
N ALA A 7 11.01 4.59 -15.99
CA ALA A 7 10.45 4.12 -14.72
C ALA A 7 9.76 2.74 -14.88
N LYS A 8 8.95 2.56 -15.95
CA LYS A 8 8.34 1.27 -16.27
C LYS A 8 9.36 0.15 -16.51
N ARG A 9 10.46 0.43 -17.23
CA ARG A 9 11.54 -0.55 -17.47
C ARG A 9 12.23 -0.95 -16.16
N HIS A 10 12.48 -0.01 -15.25
CA HIS A 10 13.07 -0.30 -13.94
C HIS A 10 12.18 -1.22 -13.09
N LEU A 11 10.87 -0.95 -13.05
CA LEU A 11 9.91 -1.79 -12.32
C LEU A 11 9.76 -3.20 -12.92
N SER A 12 10.05 -3.36 -14.21
CA SER A 12 10.03 -4.68 -14.88
C SER A 12 11.30 -5.53 -14.63
N THR A 13 12.33 -5.00 -13.97
CA THR A 13 13.57 -5.76 -13.70
C THR A 13 13.34 -6.89 -12.69
N GLY A 14 14.10 -7.98 -12.80
CA GLY A 14 14.00 -9.11 -11.85
C GLY A 14 14.25 -8.70 -10.40
N LYS A 15 15.17 -7.74 -10.17
CA LYS A 15 15.46 -7.20 -8.82
C LYS A 15 14.27 -6.43 -8.24
N ALA A 16 13.59 -5.60 -9.04
CA ALA A 16 12.41 -4.87 -8.60
C ALA A 16 11.24 -5.81 -8.30
N LYS A 17 11.02 -6.83 -9.16
CA LYS A 17 10.01 -7.86 -8.94
C LYS A 17 10.26 -8.67 -7.66
N LEU A 18 11.51 -9.04 -7.38
CA LEU A 18 11.88 -9.74 -6.15
C LEU A 18 11.63 -8.88 -4.90
N LYS A 19 12.00 -7.60 -4.93
CA LYS A 19 11.70 -6.68 -3.83
C LYS A 19 10.19 -6.55 -3.61
N LYS A 20 9.40 -6.42 -4.68
CA LYS A 20 7.92 -6.41 -4.60
C LYS A 20 7.39 -7.67 -3.92
N GLN A 21 7.83 -8.83 -4.38
CA GLN A 21 7.41 -10.12 -3.81
C GLN A 21 7.71 -10.23 -2.31
N GLN A 22 8.93 -9.82 -1.89
CA GLN A 22 9.32 -9.83 -0.48
C GLN A 22 8.45 -8.90 0.37
N THR A 23 8.12 -7.72 -0.14
CA THR A 23 7.24 -6.77 0.56
C THR A 23 5.83 -7.34 0.74
N LEU A 24 5.25 -7.91 -0.32
CA LEU A 24 3.91 -8.51 -0.25
C LEU A 24 3.88 -9.70 0.72
N GLU A 25 4.92 -10.53 0.72
CA GLU A 25 5.04 -11.65 1.65
C GLU A 25 5.13 -11.18 3.11
N LYS A 26 5.88 -10.11 3.41
CA LYS A 26 5.92 -9.52 4.76
C LYS A 26 4.56 -8.98 5.21
N ILE A 27 3.82 -8.34 4.31
CA ILE A 27 2.48 -7.82 4.62
C ILE A 27 1.50 -8.97 4.89
N ARG A 28 1.60 -10.08 4.14
CA ARG A 28 0.81 -11.29 4.36
C ARG A 28 1.02 -11.82 5.79
N TYR A 29 2.27 -12.00 6.22
CA TYR A 29 2.58 -12.44 7.59
C TYR A 29 2.05 -11.50 8.67
N ARG A 30 2.08 -10.18 8.44
CA ARG A 30 1.51 -9.20 9.39
C ARG A 30 -0.01 -9.30 9.48
N THR A 31 -0.68 -9.74 8.42
CA THR A 31 -2.13 -9.91 8.40
C THR A 31 -2.53 -11.23 9.03
N GLU A 32 -1.75 -12.30 8.79
CA GLU A 32 -1.92 -13.65 9.38
C GLU A 32 -1.67 -13.68 10.90
N ILE A 33 -0.61 -13.03 11.40
CA ILE A 33 -0.23 -13.07 12.83
C ILE A 33 -1.31 -12.48 13.76
N VAL A 34 -2.20 -11.63 13.24
CA VAL A 34 -3.19 -10.93 14.09
C VAL A 34 -4.56 -11.59 14.07
N VAL A 35 -4.67 -12.76 13.44
CA VAL A 35 -5.86 -13.63 13.52
C VAL A 35 -5.78 -14.54 14.76
N ASP A 36 -4.58 -14.80 15.27
CA ASP A 36 -4.28 -15.81 16.30
C ASP A 36 -3.88 -15.23 17.68
N GLU A 37 -4.20 -13.96 17.98
CA GLU A 37 -3.90 -13.37 19.31
C GLU A 37 -4.89 -13.83 20.41
N GLN A 38 -5.06 -15.15 20.56
CA GLN A 38 -5.18 -15.75 21.88
C GLN A 38 -3.95 -16.55 22.32
N GLN A 39 -2.96 -16.87 21.46
CA GLN A 39 -1.76 -17.57 21.93
C GLN A 39 -0.47 -17.09 21.27
N GLU A 40 0.45 -16.68 22.15
CA GLU A 40 1.90 -16.80 21.99
C GLU A 40 2.63 -15.80 21.08
N GLN A 41 3.11 -14.77 21.78
CA GLN A 41 4.44 -14.17 21.67
C GLN A 41 5.50 -15.07 21.01
N SER A 42 5.59 -15.09 19.67
CA SER A 42 6.82 -15.48 18.99
C SER A 42 6.89 -15.00 17.54
N LYS A 43 8.02 -14.33 17.24
CA LYS A 43 8.50 -13.91 15.92
C LYS A 43 7.77 -12.75 15.24
N LYS A 44 7.95 -11.57 15.84
CA LYS A 44 8.09 -10.34 15.06
C LYS A 44 9.26 -10.57 14.07
N PRO A 45 9.07 -10.54 12.74
CA PRO A 45 10.18 -10.69 11.82
C PRO A 45 11.18 -9.56 12.07
N ASP A 46 12.46 -9.92 12.20
CA ASP A 46 13.56 -8.99 12.47
C ASP A 46 13.50 -7.82 11.49
N ASN A 47 13.21 -6.65 12.04
CA ASN A 47 12.88 -5.43 11.31
C ASN A 47 14.15 -4.66 10.88
N GLU A 48 15.25 -5.37 10.59
CA GLU A 48 16.56 -4.74 10.42
C GLU A 48 16.94 -4.44 8.95
N HIS A 49 16.14 -4.86 7.96
CA HIS A 49 16.49 -4.69 6.54
C HIS A 49 15.33 -4.31 5.59
N ALA A 50 14.29 -3.61 6.05
CA ALA A 50 13.31 -3.02 5.13
C ALA A 50 13.80 -1.62 4.67
N GLU A 51 14.30 -1.52 3.43
CA GLU A 51 14.73 -0.25 2.84
C GLU A 51 13.53 0.60 2.37
N GLY A 52 13.41 1.83 2.88
CA GLY A 52 12.59 2.92 2.34
C GLY A 52 11.14 2.53 2.02
N LEU A 53 10.87 2.29 0.73
CA LEU A 53 9.55 1.99 0.18
C LEU A 53 8.84 0.82 0.88
N GLU A 54 9.56 -0.26 1.18
CA GLU A 54 8.93 -1.44 1.82
C GLU A 54 8.41 -1.10 3.22
N ASN A 55 9.19 -0.32 3.97
CA ASN A 55 8.81 0.15 5.30
C ASN A 55 7.65 1.15 5.24
N ASP A 56 7.62 1.99 4.20
CA ASP A 56 6.55 2.95 3.98
C ASP A 56 5.22 2.25 3.70
N ILE A 57 5.21 1.26 2.79
CA ILE A 57 4.01 0.46 2.50
C ILE A 57 3.55 -0.27 3.75
N CYS A 58 4.48 -0.89 4.48
CA CYS A 58 4.16 -1.56 5.74
C CYS A 58 3.46 -0.63 6.74
N LYS A 59 3.93 0.61 6.90
CA LYS A 59 3.29 1.61 7.77
C LYS A 59 1.92 2.05 7.27
N ILE A 60 1.74 2.22 5.96
CA ILE A 60 0.45 2.54 5.36
C ILE A 60 -0.56 1.42 5.66
N ILE A 61 -0.17 0.17 5.45
CA ILE A 61 -1.01 -0.99 5.75
C ILE A 61 -1.34 -1.05 7.25
N ASP A 62 -0.34 -0.88 8.12
CA ASP A 62 -0.57 -0.84 9.58
C ASP A 62 -1.60 0.23 9.99
N GLY A 63 -1.64 1.36 9.27
CA GLY A 63 -2.60 2.45 9.49
C GLY A 63 -4.04 2.10 9.12
N ILE A 64 -4.27 1.29 8.08
CA ILE A 64 -5.63 0.92 7.62
C ILE A 64 -6.17 -0.34 8.28
N LEU A 65 -5.31 -1.19 8.85
CA LEU A 65 -5.72 -2.43 9.51
C LEU A 65 -6.80 -2.23 10.58
N PRO A 66 -6.73 -1.22 11.47
CA PRO A 66 -7.78 -0.98 12.47
C PRO A 66 -9.16 -0.74 11.84
N LEU A 67 -9.22 0.03 10.74
CA LEU A 67 -10.47 0.33 10.04
C LEU A 67 -11.08 -0.95 9.46
N ILE A 68 -10.28 -1.79 8.79
CA ILE A 68 -10.74 -3.07 8.22
C ILE A 68 -11.27 -3.99 9.33
N ARG A 69 -10.57 -4.07 10.47
CA ARG A 69 -10.98 -4.93 11.60
C ARG A 69 -12.27 -4.48 12.26
N GLN A 70 -12.41 -3.18 12.51
CA GLN A 70 -13.61 -2.62 13.13
C GLN A 70 -14.85 -2.85 12.26
N ASN A 71 -14.66 -2.97 10.95
CA ASN A 71 -15.73 -3.17 9.97
C ASN A 71 -15.83 -4.62 9.46
N SER A 72 -15.15 -5.60 10.09
CA SER A 72 -15.11 -7.00 9.64
C SER A 72 -16.49 -7.64 9.44
N GLU A 73 -17.47 -7.27 10.25
CA GLU A 73 -18.83 -7.81 10.18
C GLU A 73 -19.73 -7.09 9.17
N LEU A 74 -19.27 -5.98 8.61
CA LEU A 74 -20.03 -5.23 7.61
C LEU A 74 -19.93 -5.88 6.23
N ILE A 75 -20.99 -5.65 5.46
CA ILE A 75 -20.95 -5.82 4.01
C ILE A 75 -20.32 -4.54 3.45
N ALA A 76 -19.30 -4.70 2.62
CA ALA A 76 -18.58 -3.58 2.07
C ALA A 76 -19.50 -2.77 1.15
N ASP A 77 -19.70 -1.49 1.50
CA ASP A 77 -20.56 -0.55 0.82
C ASP A 77 -19.78 0.71 0.40
N ASP A 78 -20.47 1.64 -0.27
CA ASP A 78 -19.85 2.86 -0.79
C ASP A 78 -19.24 3.73 0.32
N GLU A 79 -19.83 3.71 1.53
CA GLU A 79 -19.34 4.47 2.67
C GLU A 79 -18.02 3.89 3.17
N PHE A 80 -17.98 2.57 3.40
CA PHE A 80 -16.77 1.88 3.82
C PHE A 80 -15.63 2.03 2.79
N MET A 81 -15.91 1.86 1.49
CA MET A 81 -14.88 2.03 0.46
C MET A 81 -14.35 3.45 0.40
N ARG A 82 -15.22 4.45 0.54
CA ARG A 82 -14.82 5.86 0.64
C ARG A 82 -13.92 6.10 1.85
N GLN A 83 -14.28 5.59 3.02
CA GLN A 83 -13.47 5.73 4.23
C GLN A 83 -12.10 5.06 4.09
N LEU A 84 -12.06 3.84 3.54
CA LEU A 84 -10.83 3.10 3.34
C LEU A 84 -9.90 3.80 2.35
N ARG A 85 -10.43 4.31 1.22
CA ARG A 85 -9.65 5.11 0.27
C ARG A 85 -9.10 6.37 0.92
N ASP A 86 -9.94 7.11 1.64
CA ASP A 86 -9.53 8.39 2.23
C ASP A 86 -8.42 8.18 3.27
N GLU A 87 -8.51 7.11 4.08
CA GLU A 87 -7.45 6.69 5.01
C GLU A 87 -6.18 6.27 4.27
N LEU A 88 -6.27 5.45 3.22
CA LEU A 88 -5.13 5.05 2.39
C LEU A 88 -4.39 6.26 1.80
N LEU A 89 -5.13 7.21 1.23
CA LEU A 89 -4.56 8.43 0.64
C LEU A 89 -3.91 9.32 1.70
N GLN A 90 -4.51 9.42 2.89
CA GLN A 90 -3.95 10.16 4.01
C GLN A 90 -2.63 9.52 4.47
N GLN A 91 -2.61 8.22 4.74
CA GLN A 91 -1.42 7.49 5.15
C GLN A 91 -0.29 7.60 4.11
N ALA A 92 -0.60 7.34 2.83
CA ALA A 92 0.36 7.46 1.74
C ALA A 92 0.93 8.88 1.63
N SER A 93 0.09 9.91 1.81
CA SER A 93 0.55 11.30 1.77
C SER A 93 1.51 11.63 2.90
N VAL A 94 1.16 11.27 4.14
CA VAL A 94 1.97 11.60 5.33
C VAL A 94 3.30 10.85 5.30
N ILE A 95 3.28 9.58 4.90
CA ILE A 95 4.46 8.70 4.94
C ILE A 95 5.41 9.03 3.78
N CYS A 96 4.89 9.24 2.56
CA CYS A 96 5.74 9.46 1.39
C CYS A 96 6.17 10.92 1.21
N PHE A 97 5.50 11.88 1.85
CA PHE A 97 5.78 13.31 1.70
C PHE A 97 5.87 14.04 3.06
N PRO A 98 6.95 13.80 3.84
CA PRO A 98 7.12 14.44 5.15
C PRO A 98 7.39 15.95 5.05
N GLU A 99 6.70 16.71 5.92
CA GLU A 99 6.73 18.14 6.33
C GLU A 99 7.24 19.29 5.42
N ASN A 100 7.77 19.07 4.21
CA ASN A 100 8.16 20.16 3.30
C ASN A 100 7.94 19.84 1.81
N THR A 101 7.26 18.74 1.52
CA THR A 101 6.90 18.35 0.15
C THR A 101 5.41 18.13 0.13
N ALA A 102 4.63 18.93 -0.60
CA ALA A 102 3.23 18.61 -0.80
C ALA A 102 3.13 17.48 -1.84
N PRO A 103 2.30 16.44 -1.61
CA PRO A 103 1.95 15.52 -2.69
C PRO A 103 1.39 16.33 -3.85
N THR A 104 1.79 16.02 -5.08
CA THR A 104 1.19 16.69 -6.23
C THR A 104 -0.30 16.34 -6.31
N ASP A 105 -1.15 17.28 -6.73
CA ASP A 105 -2.58 17.00 -6.95
C ASP A 105 -2.77 15.82 -7.92
N LEU A 106 -1.85 15.68 -8.88
CA LEU A 106 -1.80 14.57 -9.82
C LEU A 106 -1.56 13.22 -9.12
N PHE A 107 -0.60 13.15 -8.17
CA PHE A 107 -0.36 11.96 -7.36
C PHE A 107 -1.63 11.51 -6.65
N ARG A 108 -2.26 12.45 -5.93
CA ARG A 108 -3.46 12.15 -5.14
C ARG A 108 -4.61 11.70 -6.02
N SER A 109 -4.84 12.39 -7.15
CA SER A 109 -5.91 12.05 -8.08
C SER A 109 -5.71 10.69 -8.76
N GLN A 110 -4.48 10.37 -9.18
CA GLN A 110 -4.17 9.08 -9.81
C GLN A 110 -4.28 7.92 -8.83
N LEU A 111 -3.67 8.06 -7.65
CA LEU A 111 -3.73 7.04 -6.62
C LEU A 111 -5.17 6.84 -6.13
N SER A 112 -5.96 7.91 -5.98
CA SER A 112 -7.39 7.82 -5.65
C SER A 112 -8.16 6.98 -6.66
N THR A 113 -7.95 7.22 -7.96
CA THR A 113 -8.64 6.50 -9.04
C THR A 113 -8.28 5.02 -9.02
N ILE A 114 -7.00 4.70 -8.86
CA ILE A 114 -6.52 3.31 -8.84
C ILE A 114 -7.04 2.57 -7.60
N ILE A 115 -7.05 3.24 -6.44
CA ILE A 115 -7.63 2.68 -5.22
C ILE A 115 -9.13 2.43 -5.41
N ASP A 116 -9.89 3.40 -5.91
CA ASP A 116 -11.33 3.23 -6.16
C ASP A 116 -11.62 2.04 -7.11
N ASP A 117 -10.89 1.95 -8.23
CA ASP A 117 -11.02 0.85 -9.18
C ASP A 117 -10.73 -0.49 -8.50
N THR A 118 -9.69 -0.55 -7.67
CA THR A 118 -9.28 -1.77 -6.93
C THR A 118 -10.29 -2.14 -5.86
N LEU A 119 -10.83 -1.17 -5.12
CA LEU A 119 -11.79 -1.42 -4.04
C LEU A 119 -13.16 -1.83 -4.57
N SER A 120 -13.54 -1.38 -5.76
CA SER A 120 -14.84 -1.66 -6.36
C SER A 120 -15.17 -3.15 -6.49
N GLN A 121 -14.15 -4.00 -6.64
CA GLN A 121 -14.32 -5.45 -6.77
C GLN A 121 -14.81 -6.14 -5.48
N TYR A 122 -14.65 -5.50 -4.33
CA TYR A 122 -15.05 -6.03 -3.02
C TYR A 122 -16.44 -5.56 -2.57
N MET A 123 -17.11 -4.72 -3.37
CA MET A 123 -18.45 -4.23 -3.08
C MET A 123 -19.44 -5.39 -2.92
N GLY A 124 -20.22 -5.37 -1.83
CA GLY A 124 -21.19 -6.42 -1.52
C GLY A 124 -20.59 -7.68 -0.87
N SER A 125 -19.27 -7.75 -0.69
CA SER A 125 -18.61 -8.82 0.06
C SER A 125 -18.58 -8.50 1.55
N LYS A 126 -18.57 -9.53 2.41
CA LYS A 126 -18.32 -9.34 3.84
C LYS A 126 -16.85 -8.98 4.05
N VAL A 127 -16.57 -7.85 4.68
CA VAL A 127 -15.20 -7.31 4.83
C VAL A 127 -14.26 -8.33 5.47
N GLY A 128 -14.69 -9.01 6.52
CA GLY A 128 -13.89 -10.02 7.21
C GLY A 128 -13.51 -11.24 6.35
N GLU A 129 -14.33 -11.58 5.35
CA GLU A 129 -14.11 -12.72 4.46
C GLU A 129 -13.12 -12.40 3.33
N VAL A 130 -13.04 -11.13 2.91
CA VAL A 130 -12.18 -10.67 1.81
C VAL A 130 -11.00 -9.83 2.28
N ARG A 131 -10.80 -9.71 3.60
CA ARG A 131 -9.79 -8.80 4.17
C ARG A 131 -8.38 -9.09 3.66
N GLU A 132 -8.03 -10.35 3.45
CA GLU A 132 -6.69 -10.77 3.09
C GLU A 132 -6.40 -10.42 1.62
N GLU A 133 -7.34 -10.72 0.73
CA GLU A 133 -7.31 -10.30 -0.67
C GLU A 133 -7.30 -8.76 -0.77
N LEU A 134 -8.18 -8.08 -0.03
CA LEU A 134 -8.26 -6.62 -0.04
C LEU A 134 -6.96 -5.97 0.39
N ILE A 135 -6.32 -6.46 1.46
CA ILE A 135 -5.02 -5.95 1.92
C ILE A 135 -3.93 -6.26 0.89
N PHE A 136 -3.95 -7.45 0.29
CA PHE A 136 -2.96 -7.84 -0.71
C PHE A 136 -3.05 -6.96 -1.97
N ASP A 137 -4.22 -6.79 -2.55
CA ASP A 137 -4.43 -5.99 -3.75
C ASP A 137 -4.10 -4.51 -3.49
N THR A 138 -4.51 -4.00 -2.33
CA THR A 138 -4.15 -2.65 -1.88
C THR A 138 -2.63 -2.48 -1.76
N SER A 139 -1.94 -3.49 -1.23
CA SER A 139 -0.47 -3.48 -1.10
C SER A 139 0.22 -3.53 -2.46
N GLU A 140 -0.33 -4.27 -3.41
CA GLU A 140 0.19 -4.32 -4.78
C GLU A 140 0.10 -2.96 -5.48
N ILE A 141 -1.04 -2.27 -5.40
CA ILE A 141 -1.20 -0.96 -6.02
C ILE A 141 -0.31 0.07 -5.33
N LEU A 142 -0.23 0.06 -3.99
CA LEU A 142 0.64 0.97 -3.24
C LEU A 142 2.10 0.77 -3.66
N TYR A 143 2.55 -0.49 -3.77
CA TYR A 143 3.91 -0.76 -4.24
C TYR A 143 4.16 -0.20 -5.64
N ASN A 144 3.26 -0.50 -6.58
CA ASN A 144 3.43 -0.09 -7.98
C ASN A 144 3.46 1.44 -8.10
N GLU A 145 2.48 2.11 -7.50
CA GLU A 145 2.33 3.56 -7.60
C GLU A 145 3.44 4.28 -6.85
N LEU A 146 3.70 3.94 -5.58
CA LEU A 146 4.72 4.62 -4.79
C LEU A 146 6.13 4.39 -5.36
N ALA A 147 6.45 3.18 -5.85
CA ALA A 147 7.72 2.94 -6.54
C ALA A 147 7.84 3.79 -7.81
N PHE A 148 6.75 3.90 -8.58
CA PHE A 148 6.72 4.73 -9.78
C PHE A 148 6.92 6.22 -9.45
N PHE A 149 6.25 6.73 -8.42
CA PHE A 149 6.39 8.11 -7.96
C PHE A 149 7.78 8.42 -7.40
N GLN A 150 8.35 7.54 -6.58
CA GLN A 150 9.73 7.69 -6.10
C GLN A 150 10.72 7.73 -7.28
N LEU A 151 10.53 6.89 -8.31
CA LEU A 151 11.36 6.93 -9.51
C LEU A 151 11.19 8.25 -10.27
N MET A 152 9.96 8.73 -10.47
CA MET A 152 9.73 10.02 -11.13
C MET A 152 10.37 11.18 -10.37
N TYR A 153 10.19 11.24 -9.04
CA TYR A 153 10.73 12.31 -8.19
C TYR A 153 12.26 12.28 -8.09
N ASN A 154 12.85 11.08 -8.01
CA ASN A 154 14.32 10.92 -8.00
C ASN A 154 14.95 11.24 -9.36
N ILE A 155 14.26 10.99 -10.47
CA ILE A 155 14.70 11.40 -11.82
C ILE A 155 14.67 12.94 -11.96
N ASP A 156 13.74 13.62 -11.28
CA ASP A 156 13.67 15.08 -11.29
C ASP A 156 14.76 15.73 -10.41
N ASN A 157 15.19 15.08 -9.33
CA ASN A 157 16.27 15.57 -8.46
C ASN A 157 17.70 15.19 -8.89
N SER A 158 17.87 14.34 -9.90
CA SER A 158 19.19 13.93 -10.44
C SER A 158 19.61 14.73 -11.69
N LEU A 159 18.87 15.79 -12.02
CA LEU A 159 19.16 16.75 -13.10
C LEU A 159 19.71 18.10 -12.61
N ILE A 160 20.19 18.16 -11.35
CA ILE A 160 20.95 19.32 -10.81
C ILE A 160 22.43 18.97 -10.77
#